data_AF-A0A6S6TQM0-F1
#
_entry.id   AF-A0A6S6TQM0-F1
#
_cell.length_a   1.000
_cell.length_b   1.000
_cell.length_c   1.000
_cell.angle_alpha   90.00
_cell.angle_beta   90.00
_cell.angle_gamma   90.00
#
_symmetry.space_group_name_H-M   'P 1'
#
loop_
_entity.id
_entity.type
_entity.pdbx_description
1 polymer ?
#
loop_
_entity_poly.entity_id
_entity_poly.type
_entity_poly.pdbx_seq_one_letter_code
_entity_poly.pdbx_strand_id
1 'polypeptide(L)'
;MRNQLIVIFTIVLLGSVASFLLSGSLLIYLLTLLTGGTILYFSKLNNRNRKENLNIIRDENKLYFYLSDDLLFSVDLSSNKSITETLRDAIKKEMSTISNITRKICFINFKDDALLKELNSSLKTTQ
;
A
#
# COMPACT_ATOMS: atom_id res chain seq x y z
N MET A 1 0.86 -1.40 6.91
CA MET A 1 0.68 -2.88 6.98
C MET A 1 1.66 -3.66 7.88
N ARG A 2 2.94 -3.25 8.03
CA ARG A 2 3.91 -3.94 8.91
C ARG A 2 3.39 -4.14 10.35
N ASN A 3 2.70 -3.15 10.89
CA ASN A 3 2.14 -3.20 12.24
C ASN A 3 1.01 -4.24 12.38
N GLN A 4 0.20 -4.47 11.34
CA GLN A 4 -0.89 -5.47 11.39
C GLN A 4 -0.36 -6.90 11.43
N LEU A 5 0.70 -7.20 10.67
CA LEU A 5 1.36 -8.52 10.73
C LEU A 5 2.01 -8.78 12.09
N ILE A 6 2.62 -7.76 12.69
CA ILE A 6 3.19 -7.86 14.05
C ILE A 6 2.08 -8.16 15.05
N VAL A 7 0.96 -7.45 14.99
CA VAL A 7 -0.19 -7.67 15.88
C VAL A 7 -0.75 -9.08 15.73
N ILE A 8 -0.98 -9.56 14.50
CA ILE A 8 -1.50 -10.92 14.27
C ILE A 8 -0.51 -11.98 14.76
N PHE A 9 0.78 -11.78 14.53
CA PHE A 9 1.83 -12.67 15.03
C PHE A 9 1.85 -12.75 16.57
N THR A 10 1.75 -11.60 17.24
CA THR A 10 1.65 -11.54 18.71
C THR A 10 0.40 -12.26 19.22
N ILE A 11 -0.74 -12.12 18.55
CA ILE A 11 -1.99 -12.84 18.91
C ILE A 11 -1.81 -14.35 18.78
N VAL A 12 -1.18 -14.85 17.70
CA VAL A 12 -0.93 -16.28 17.52
C VAL A 12 0.03 -16.83 18.59
N LEU A 13 1.07 -16.07 18.95
CA LEU A 13 1.99 -16.44 20.02
C LEU A 13 1.31 -16.49 21.39
N LEU A 14 0.56 -15.44 21.75
CA LEU A 14 -0.14 -15.39 23.04
C LEU A 14 -1.24 -16.46 23.10
N GLY A 15 -1.98 -16.65 22.01
CA GLY A 15 -3.03 -17.67 21.90
C GLY A 15 -2.47 -19.08 22.03
N SER A 16 -1.31 -19.38 21.43
CA SER A 16 -0.67 -20.70 21.58
C SER A 16 -0.19 -20.94 23.02
N VAL A 17 0.45 -19.96 23.67
CA VAL A 17 0.84 -20.06 25.09
C VAL A 17 -0.39 -20.28 25.98
N ALA A 18 -1.47 -19.53 25.77
CA ALA A 18 -2.72 -19.69 26.52
C ALA A 18 -3.34 -21.08 26.31
N SER A 19 -3.39 -21.58 25.07
CA SER A 19 -3.88 -22.92 24.75
C SER A 19 -3.07 -24.02 25.45
N PHE A 20 -1.74 -23.86 25.55
CA PHE A 20 -0.90 -24.80 26.29
C PHE A 20 -1.20 -24.78 27.79
N LEU A 21 -1.31 -23.59 28.39
CA LEU A 21 -1.61 -23.44 29.82
C LEU A 21 -2.99 -23.98 30.20
N LEU A 22 -4.00 -23.84 29.32
CA LEU A 22 -5.37 -24.30 29.57
C LEU A 22 -5.56 -25.79 29.36
N SER A 23 -4.92 -26.36 28.33
CA SER A 23 -5.14 -27.76 27.96
C SER A 23 -4.10 -28.72 28.53
N GLY A 24 -2.93 -28.23 28.94
CA GLY A 24 -1.76 -29.05 29.28
C GLY A 24 -1.25 -29.92 28.12
N SER A 25 -1.79 -29.72 26.91
CA SER A 25 -1.58 -30.61 25.77
C SER A 25 -0.63 -29.97 24.76
N LEU A 26 0.53 -30.60 24.58
CA LEU A 26 1.48 -30.24 23.52
C LEU A 26 0.83 -30.33 22.13
N LEU A 27 -0.11 -31.25 21.93
CA LEU A 27 -0.78 -31.45 20.65
C LEU A 27 -1.67 -30.25 20.29
N ILE A 28 -2.42 -29.72 21.26
CA ILE A 28 -3.28 -28.54 21.08
C ILE A 28 -2.41 -27.29 20.83
N TYR A 29 -1.28 -27.16 21.52
CA TYR A 29 -0.29 -26.11 21.28
C TYR A 29 0.23 -26.13 19.84
N LEU A 30 0.69 -27.29 19.36
CA LEU A 30 1.21 -27.46 18.01
C LEU A 30 0.15 -27.19 16.93
N LEU A 31 -1.10 -27.65 17.13
CA LEU A 31 -2.21 -27.35 16.22
C LEU A 31 -2.50 -25.84 16.15
N THR A 32 -2.42 -25.13 17.28
CA THR A 32 -2.65 -23.68 17.34
C THR A 32 -1.55 -22.92 16.60
N LEU A 33 -0.29 -23.31 16.78
CA LEU A 33 0.82 -22.73 16.03
C LEU A 33 0.74 -23.01 14.54
N LEU A 34 0.40 -24.24 14.15
CA LEU A 34 0.33 -24.64 12.75
C LEU A 34 -0.78 -23.87 12.03
N THR A 35 -1.98 -23.84 12.60
CA THR A 35 -3.12 -23.07 12.05
C THR A 35 -2.84 -21.57 12.00
N GLY A 36 -2.30 -20.98 13.08
CA GLY A 36 -1.91 -19.57 13.12
C GLY A 36 -0.82 -19.23 12.11
N GLY A 37 0.19 -20.10 11.95
CA GLY A 37 1.25 -19.98 10.96
C GLY A 37 0.72 -20.04 9.53
N THR A 38 -0.20 -20.96 9.24
CA THR A 38 -0.87 -21.05 7.93
C THR A 38 -1.66 -19.78 7.61
N ILE A 39 -2.42 -19.23 8.57
CA ILE A 39 -3.15 -17.97 8.40
C ILE A 39 -2.20 -16.82 8.10
N LEU A 40 -1.10 -16.71 8.84
CA LEU A 40 -0.07 -15.69 8.61
C LEU A 40 0.58 -15.83 7.23
N TYR A 41 0.86 -17.06 6.81
CA TYR A 41 1.41 -17.34 5.48
C TYR A 41 0.48 -16.87 4.36
N PHE A 42 -0.81 -17.26 4.41
CA PHE A 42 -1.78 -16.83 3.40
C PHE A 42 -2.05 -15.32 3.46
N SER A 43 -2.07 -14.72 4.64
CA SER A 43 -2.20 -13.27 4.81
C SER A 43 -1.03 -12.54 4.15
N LYS A 44 0.21 -13.01 4.36
CA LYS A 44 1.40 -12.45 3.71
C LYS A 44 1.34 -12.64 2.19
N LEU A 45 0.91 -13.81 1.72
CA LEU A 45 0.80 -14.12 0.30
C LEU A 45 -0.21 -13.19 -0.39
N ASN A 46 -1.38 -13.03 0.20
CA ASN A 46 -2.45 -12.17 -0.32
C ASN A 46 -2.04 -10.68 -0.37
N ASN A 47 -1.20 -10.27 0.58
CA ASN A 47 -0.75 -8.88 0.69
C ASN A 47 0.50 -8.57 -0.17
N ARG A 48 1.29 -9.57 -0.57
CA ARG A 48 2.56 -9.37 -1.29
C ARG A 48 2.40 -8.62 -2.62
N ASN A 49 1.28 -8.85 -3.31
CA ASN A 49 0.98 -8.25 -4.62
C ASN A 49 -0.21 -7.28 -4.55
N ARG A 50 -0.63 -6.87 -3.35
CA ARG A 50 -1.77 -5.98 -3.21
C ARG A 50 -1.39 -4.60 -3.74
N LYS A 51 -2.00 -4.22 -4.86
CA LYS A 51 -1.88 -2.87 -5.42
C LYS A 51 -2.86 -1.92 -4.74
N GLU A 52 -2.41 -0.71 -4.48
CA GLU A 52 -3.14 0.31 -3.74
C GLU A 52 -3.47 1.53 -4.61
N ASN A 53 -4.38 2.39 -4.17
CA ASN A 53 -4.69 3.61 -4.92
C ASN A 53 -3.62 4.67 -4.62
N LEU A 54 -3.12 5.34 -5.66
CA LEU A 54 -2.27 6.51 -5.51
C LEU A 54 -3.14 7.76 -5.52
N ASN A 55 -3.27 8.38 -4.35
CA ASN A 55 -3.99 9.62 -4.14
C ASN A 55 -3.02 10.79 -4.30
N ILE A 56 -3.27 11.62 -5.31
CA ILE A 56 -2.47 12.82 -5.56
C ILE A 56 -3.26 14.01 -5.05
N ILE A 57 -2.71 14.66 -4.03
CA ILE A 57 -3.33 15.80 -3.37
C ILE A 57 -2.57 17.05 -3.77
N ARG A 58 -3.29 18.05 -4.26
CA ARG A 58 -2.72 19.37 -4.53
C ARG A 58 -2.90 20.30 -3.33
N ASP A 59 -1.82 20.99 -3.01
CA ASP A 59 -1.76 22.14 -2.11
C ASP A 59 -1.26 23.37 -2.89
N GLU A 60 -1.14 24.54 -2.25
CA GLU A 60 -0.77 25.80 -2.89
C GLU A 60 0.57 25.69 -3.64
N ASN A 61 1.57 25.08 -3.01
CA ASN A 61 2.95 25.03 -3.52
C ASN A 61 3.47 23.60 -3.73
N LYS A 62 2.66 22.57 -3.47
CA LYS A 62 3.13 21.17 -3.50
C LYS A 62 2.08 20.21 -4.03
N LEU A 63 2.57 19.12 -4.62
CA LEU A 63 1.81 17.91 -4.91
C LEU A 63 2.28 16.80 -3.96
N TYR A 64 1.34 16.19 -3.25
CA TYR A 64 1.60 15.06 -2.37
C TYR A 64 1.07 13.78 -3.01
N PHE A 65 1.87 12.73 -2.98
CA PHE A 65 1.56 11.43 -3.56
C PHE A 65 1.42 10.43 -2.42
N TYR A 66 0.17 10.08 -2.08
CA TYR A 66 -0.16 9.11 -1.04
C TYR A 66 -0.50 7.77 -1.66
N LEU A 67 0.08 6.69 -1.14
CA LEU A 67 -0.37 5.34 -1.46
C LEU A 67 -1.33 4.90 -0.34
N SER A 68 -2.61 4.81 -0.68
CA SER A 68 -3.70 4.78 0.32
C SER A 68 -3.61 6.00 1.25
N ASP A 69 -3.05 5.82 2.45
CA ASP A 69 -2.90 6.84 3.50
C ASP A 69 -1.42 7.15 3.81
N ASP A 70 -0.48 6.40 3.25
CA ASP A 70 0.95 6.58 3.48
C ASP A 70 1.55 7.55 2.46
N LEU A 71 2.21 8.62 2.92
CA LEU A 71 2.90 9.56 2.04
C LEU A 71 4.09 8.85 1.36
N LEU A 72 4.03 8.71 0.03
CA LEU A 72 5.10 8.11 -0.77
C LEU A 72 6.21 9.14 -1.04
N PHE A 73 5.83 10.30 -1.58
CA PHE A 73 6.72 11.43 -1.85
C PHE A 73 5.91 12.71 -2.11
N SER A 74 6.62 13.83 -2.23
CA SER A 74 6.04 15.13 -2.60
C SER A 74 6.90 15.85 -3.64
N VAL A 75 6.28 16.74 -4.40
CA VAL A 75 6.92 17.53 -5.45
C VAL A 75 6.52 18.98 -5.31
N ASP A 76 7.50 19.88 -5.36
CA ASP A 76 7.26 21.32 -5.34
C ASP A 76 6.65 21.79 -6.67
N LEU A 77 5.61 22.60 -6.58
CA LEU A 77 5.03 23.31 -7.71
C LEU A 77 5.84 24.59 -7.92
N SER A 78 6.60 24.65 -9.01
CA SER A 78 7.27 25.90 -9.38
C SER A 78 6.27 26.84 -10.05
N SER A 79 6.43 28.15 -9.83
CA SER A 79 5.58 29.18 -10.44
C SER A 79 5.64 29.19 -11.97
N ASN A 80 6.69 28.59 -12.55
CA ASN A 80 7.01 28.67 -13.97
C ASN A 80 6.67 27.38 -14.74
N LYS A 81 6.26 26.30 -14.06
CA LYS A 81 5.82 25.05 -14.71
C LYS A 81 4.33 24.83 -14.51
N SER A 82 3.67 24.29 -15.54
CA SER A 82 2.29 23.86 -15.37
C SER A 82 2.23 22.67 -14.39
N ILE A 83 1.14 22.60 -13.63
CA ILE A 83 0.89 21.47 -12.71
C ILE A 83 0.85 20.17 -13.50
N THR A 84 0.19 20.18 -14.66
CA THR A 84 0.09 19.04 -15.58
C THR A 84 1.47 18.51 -16.00
N GLU A 85 2.40 19.39 -16.40
CA GLU A 85 3.78 18.99 -16.72
C GLU A 85 4.52 18.46 -15.50
N THR A 86 4.41 19.15 -14.35
CA THR A 86 5.06 18.72 -13.11
C THR A 86 4.59 17.32 -12.69
N LEU A 87 3.31 17.04 -12.84
CA LEU A 87 2.70 15.76 -12.51
C LEU A 87 3.11 14.66 -13.49
N ARG A 88 3.18 14.97 -14.79
CA ARG A 88 3.73 14.04 -15.81
C ARG A 88 5.19 13.71 -15.52
N ASP A 89 6.01 14.72 -15.24
CA ASP A 89 7.44 14.56 -14.94
C ASP A 89 7.62 13.67 -13.70
N ALA A 90 6.89 13.97 -12.63
CA ALA A 90 6.93 13.21 -11.38
C ALA A 90 6.52 11.75 -11.57
N ILE A 91 5.38 11.51 -12.23
CA ILE A 91 4.88 10.16 -12.47
C ILE A 91 5.79 9.39 -13.42
N LYS A 92 6.33 10.00 -14.48
CA LYS A 92 7.28 9.35 -15.38
C LYS A 92 8.58 8.97 -14.66
N LYS A 93 9.11 9.88 -13.85
CA LYS A 93 10.33 9.64 -13.08
C LYS A 93 10.18 8.45 -12.13
N GLU A 94 9.04 8.38 -11.43
CA GLU A 94 8.78 7.35 -10.42
C GLU A 94 7.96 6.16 -10.97
N MET A 95 7.76 6.08 -12.29
CA MET A 95 6.82 5.12 -12.91
C MET A 95 7.16 3.68 -12.57
N SER A 96 8.46 3.32 -12.53
CA SER A 96 8.90 1.96 -12.19
C SER A 96 8.51 1.54 -10.78
N THR A 97 8.49 2.49 -9.85
CA THR A 97 8.09 2.26 -8.46
C THR A 97 6.57 2.20 -8.37
N ILE A 98 5.89 3.17 -8.99
CA ILE A 98 4.44 3.35 -8.93
C ILE A 98 3.70 2.21 -9.66
N SER A 99 4.13 1.78 -10.85
CA SER A 99 3.42 0.78 -11.66
C SER A 99 3.23 -0.57 -10.94
N ASN A 100 4.20 -0.93 -10.11
CA ASN A 100 4.22 -2.20 -9.38
C ASN A 100 3.30 -2.18 -8.15
N ILE A 101 3.15 -1.02 -7.50
CA ILE A 101 2.43 -0.89 -6.23
C ILE A 101 1.07 -0.20 -6.38
N THR A 102 0.83 0.47 -7.50
CA THR A 102 -0.38 1.28 -7.72
C THR A 102 -1.37 0.58 -8.64
N ARG A 103 -2.63 0.50 -8.18
CA ARG A 103 -3.78 -0.01 -8.94
C ARG A 103 -4.39 1.06 -9.83
N LYS A 104 -4.55 2.27 -9.29
CA LYS A 104 -5.21 3.41 -9.94
C LYS A 104 -4.70 4.72 -9.32
N ILE A 105 -4.58 5.76 -10.14
CA ILE A 105 -4.34 7.13 -9.71
C ILE A 105 -5.67 7.85 -9.50
N CYS A 106 -5.78 8.61 -8.41
CA CYS A 106 -6.90 9.45 -8.06
C CYS A 106 -6.40 10.87 -7.75
N PHE A 107 -7.09 11.89 -8.25
CA PHE A 107 -6.81 13.28 -7.91
C PHE A 107 -7.75 13.74 -6.80
N ILE A 108 -7.21 14.48 -5.83
CA ILE A 108 -7.94 15.06 -4.70
C ILE A 108 -7.65 16.56 -4.69
N ASN A 109 -8.70 17.37 -4.53
CA ASN A 109 -8.66 18.84 -4.54
C ASN A 109 -8.30 19.50 -5.88
N PHE A 110 -8.25 18.75 -6.98
CA PHE A 110 -8.19 19.31 -8.34
C PHE A 110 -8.82 18.36 -9.36
N LYS A 111 -9.30 18.92 -10.47
CA LYS A 111 -9.98 18.17 -11.54
C LYS A 111 -9.28 18.41 -12.87
N ASP A 112 -8.69 17.35 -13.40
CA ASP A 112 -8.14 17.28 -14.76
C ASP A 112 -8.38 15.86 -15.27
N ASP A 113 -9.58 15.62 -15.81
CA ASP A 113 -10.02 14.29 -16.21
C ASP A 113 -9.21 13.74 -17.40
N ALA A 114 -8.71 14.64 -18.26
CA ALA A 114 -7.86 14.27 -19.38
C ALA A 114 -6.52 13.71 -18.89
N LEU A 115 -5.84 14.43 -17.99
CA LEU A 115 -4.60 13.98 -17.36
C LEU A 115 -4.82 12.72 -16.51
N LEU A 116 -5.92 12.67 -15.75
CA LEU A 116 -6.24 11.50 -14.93
C LEU A 116 -6.38 10.24 -15.78
N LYS A 117 -7.06 10.34 -16.93
CA LYS A 117 -7.25 9.24 -17.87
C LYS A 117 -5.94 8.86 -18.54
N GLU A 118 -5.12 9.83 -18.95
CA GLU A 118 -3.78 9.63 -19.51
C GLU A 118 -2.91 8.80 -18.55
N LEU A 119 -2.72 9.26 -17.31
CA LEU A 119 -1.85 8.61 -16.33
C LEU A 119 -2.34 7.22 -15.93
N ASN A 120 -3.64 7.05 -15.77
CA ASN A 120 -4.22 5.72 -15.50
C ASN A 120 -4.07 4.77 -16.69
N SER A 121 -4.01 5.28 -17.91
CA SER A 121 -3.76 4.46 -19.10
C SER A 121 -2.29 4.04 -19.16
N SER A 122 -1.36 4.96 -18.89
CA SER A 122 0.08 4.66 -18.79
C SER A 122 0.37 3.58 -17.75
N LEU A 123 -0.32 3.60 -16.60
CA LEU A 123 -0.19 2.55 -15.59
C LEU A 123 -0.57 1.15 -16.10
N LYS A 124 -1.56 1.04 -16.99
CA LYS A 124 -1.99 -0.26 -17.54
C LYS A 124 -1.01 -0.80 -18.58
N THR A 125 -0.33 0.08 -19.31
CA THR A 125 0.63 -0.32 -20.34
C THR A 125 1.94 -0.85 -19.75
N THR A 126 2.26 -0.49 -18.50
CA THR A 126 3.47 -0.93 -17.79
C THR A 126 3.23 -2.16 -16.91
N GLN A 127 2.00 -2.66 -16.80
CA GLN A 127 1.62 -3.86 -16.03
C GLN A 127 1.69 -5.12 -16.88
#